data_AF-A0A256ICC1-F1
#
_entry.id   AF-A0A256ICC1-F1
#
_cell.length_a   1.000
_cell.length_b   1.000
_cell.length_c   1.000
_cell.angle_alpha   90.00
_cell.angle_beta   90.00
_cell.angle_gamma   90.00
#
_symmetry.space_group_name_H-M   'P 1'
#
loop_
_entity.id
_entity.type
_entity.pdbx_description
1 polymer ?
#
loop_
_entity_poly.entity_id
_entity_poly.type
_entity_poly.pdbx_seq_one_letter_code
_entity_poly.pdbx_strand_id
1 'polypeptide(L)' 'MNLDVTRGGLFVGLAIFGVIVYELRTVLDALGVSLPIVPYMAGVFVLAGVAVWIVVLNGGWRTEPDEAG' A
#
# COMPACT_ATOMS: atom_id res chain seq x y z
N MET A 1 7.27 -6.21 18.32
CA MET A 1 8.07 -5.73 17.17
C MET A 1 7.59 -4.32 16.86
N ASN A 2 8.46 -3.32 16.96
CA ASN A 2 8.11 -1.94 16.61
C ASN A 2 8.50 -1.75 15.14
N LEU A 3 7.51 -1.63 14.24
CA LEU A 3 7.74 -1.43 12.81
C LEU A 3 8.05 0.05 12.60
N ASP A 4 9.33 0.41 12.51
CA ASP A 4 9.74 1.77 12.10
C ASP A 4 9.44 1.95 10.60
N VAL A 5 8.23 2.45 10.31
CA VAL A 5 7.75 2.73 8.95
C VAL A 5 7.42 4.20 8.86
N THR A 6 7.98 4.91 7.88
CA THR A 6 7.64 6.31 7.64
C THR A 6 6.31 6.44 6.90
N ARG A 7 5.54 7.50 7.18
CA ARG A 7 4.22 7.73 6.56
C ARG A 7 4.32 7.84 5.04
N GLY A 8 5.27 8.64 4.57
CA GLY A 8 5.53 8.81 3.15
C GLY A 8 5.99 7.51 2.49
N GLY A 9 6.93 6.79 3.13
CA GLY A 9 7.44 5.52 2.62
C GLY A 9 6.34 4.48 2.44
N LEU A 10 5.42 4.35 3.41
CA LEU A 10 4.29 3.43 3.30
C LEU A 10 3.39 3.78 2.11
N PHE A 11 2.98 5.04 1.99
CA PHE A 11 2.05 5.43 0.93
C PHE A 11 2.68 5.33 -0.47
N VAL A 12 3.95 5.71 -0.60
CA VAL A 12 4.70 5.53 -1.86
C VAL A 12 4.82 4.04 -2.19
N GLY A 13 5.17 3.21 -1.19
CA GLY A 13 5.27 1.75 -1.38
C GLY A 13 3.94 1.13 -1.82
N LEU A 14 2.83 1.50 -1.17
CA LEU A 14 1.49 1.04 -1.55
C LEU A 14 1.08 1.49 -2.95
N ALA A 15 1.41 2.74 -3.33
CA ALA A 15 1.13 3.27 -4.66
C ALA A 15 1.91 2.50 -5.73
N ILE A 16 3.22 2.31 -5.53
CA ILE A 16 4.08 1.54 -6.44
C ILE A 16 3.56 0.10 -6.55
N PHE A 17 3.24 -0.53 -5.42
CA PHE A 17 2.69 -1.88 -5.40
C PHE A 17 1.40 -1.97 -6.21
N GLY A 18 0.46 -1.02 -6.03
CA GLY A 18 -0.76 -0.96 -6.82
C GLY A 18 -0.48 -0.86 -8.32
N VAL A 19 0.42 0.03 -8.73
CA VAL A 19 0.84 0.16 -10.14
C VAL A 19 1.43 -1.14 -10.68
N ILE A 20 2.30 -1.81 -9.95
CA ILE A 20 2.88 -3.10 -10.37
C ILE A 20 1.76 -4.13 -10.62
N VAL A 21 0.80 -4.24 -9.70
CA VAL A 21 -0.32 -5.20 -9.85
C VAL A 21 -1.23 -4.81 -11.01
N TYR A 22 -1.46 -3.52 -11.25
CA TYR A 22 -2.19 -3.04 -12.43
C TYR A 22 -1.49 -3.44 -13.73
N GLU A 23 -0.17 -3.24 -13.80
CA GLU A 23 0.60 -3.62 -14.99
C GLU A 23 0.63 -5.14 -15.19
N LEU A 24 0.65 -5.93 -14.12
CA LEU A 24 0.47 -7.39 -14.24
C LEU A 24 -0.88 -7.75 -14.86
N ARG A 25 -1.96 -7.03 -14.50
CA ARG A 25 -3.26 -7.18 -15.18
C ARG A 25 -3.15 -6.83 -16.67
N THR A 26 -2.45 -5.77 -17.03
CA THR A 26 -2.23 -5.38 -18.44
C THR A 26 -1.46 -6.46 -19.20
N VAL A 27 -0.43 -7.05 -18.58
CA VAL A 27 0.34 -8.17 -19.16
C VAL A 27 -0.54 -9.40 -19.35
N LEU A 28 -1.39 -9.73 -18.38
CA LEU A 28 -2.33 -10.86 -18.49
C LEU A 28 -3.37 -10.63 -19.59
N ASP A 29 -3.87 -9.41 -19.74
CA ASP A 29 -4.79 -9.04 -20.81
C ASP A 29 -4.13 -9.21 -22.19
N ALA A 30 -2.85 -8.84 -22.32
CA ALA A 30 -2.06 -9.09 -23.53
C ALA A 30 -1.86 -10.58 -23.85
N LEU A 31 -1.90 -11.44 -22.83
CA LEU A 31 -1.85 -12.91 -22.97
C LEU A 31 -3.24 -13.54 -23.20
N GLY A 32 -4.29 -12.72 -23.34
CA GLY A 32 -5.66 -13.16 -23.58
C GLY A 32 -6.47 -13.46 -22.31
N VAL A 33 -5.93 -13.14 -21.12
CA VAL A 33 -6.63 -13.29 -19.84
C VAL A 33 -7.12 -11.92 -19.38
N SER A 34 -8.36 -11.60 -19.71
CA SER A 34 -8.97 -10.32 -19.31
C SER A 34 -9.44 -10.38 -17.85
N LEU A 35 -8.86 -9.52 -17.01
CA LEU A 35 -9.27 -9.37 -15.62
C LEU A 35 -10.19 -8.16 -15.44
N PRO A 36 -11.29 -8.24 -14.68
CA PRO A 36 -12.14 -7.09 -14.39
C PRO A 36 -11.43 -6.06 -13.50
N ILE A 37 -11.66 -4.76 -13.77
CA ILE A 37 -10.99 -3.66 -13.05
C ILE A 37 -11.52 -3.49 -11.62
N VAL A 38 -12.82 -3.72 -11.39
CA VAL A 38 -13.47 -3.44 -10.09
C VAL A 38 -12.90 -4.32 -8.97
N PRO A 39 -12.74 -5.65 -9.12
CA PRO A 39 -12.13 -6.47 -8.08
C PRO A 39 -10.68 -6.10 -7.77
N TYR A 40 -9.92 -5.70 -8.79
CA TYR A 40 -8.55 -5.18 -8.60
C TYR A 40 -8.57 -3.91 -7.74
N MET A 41 -9.38 -2.91 -8.11
CA MET A 41 -9.47 -1.65 -7.37
C MET A 41 -9.90 -1.89 -5.93
N ALA A 42 -10.91 -2.74 -5.72
CA ALA A 42 -11.35 -3.13 -4.38
C ALA A 42 -10.20 -3.76 -3.58
N GLY A 43 -9.43 -4.68 -4.17
CA GLY A 43 -8.27 -5.30 -3.53
C GLY A 43 -7.20 -4.29 -3.12
N VAL A 44 -6.85 -3.35 -4.00
CA VAL A 44 -5.85 -2.30 -3.69
C VAL A 44 -6.33 -1.38 -2.57
N PHE A 45 -7.59 -0.97 -2.59
CA PHE A 45 -8.15 -0.14 -1.52
C PHE A 45 -8.23 -0.87 -0.18
N VAL A 46 -8.64 -2.15 -0.19
CA VAL A 46 -8.65 -2.99 1.03
C VAL A 46 -7.23 -3.14 1.57
N LEU A 47 -6.24 -3.46 0.72
CA LEU A 47 -4.86 -3.58 1.13
C LEU A 47 -4.32 -2.28 1.75
N ALA A 48 -4.56 -1.14 1.09
CA ALA A 48 -4.14 0.15 1.60
C ALA A 48 -4.81 0.48 2.94
N GLY A 49 -6.12 0.23 3.05
CA GLY A 49 -6.89 0.42 4.28
C GLY A 49 -6.37 -0.45 5.42
N VAL A 50 -6.12 -1.75 5.17
CA VAL A 50 -5.55 -2.68 6.15
C VAL A 50 -4.14 -2.26 6.56
N ALA A 51 -3.29 -1.86 5.61
CA ALA A 51 -1.94 -1.41 5.90
C ALA A 51 -1.94 -0.17 6.82
N VAL A 52 -2.79 0.81 6.54
CA VAL A 52 -2.97 1.98 7.41
C VAL A 52 -3.53 1.58 8.77
N TRP A 53 -4.53 0.70 8.79
CA TRP A 53 -5.16 0.24 10.02
C TRP A 53 -4.14 -0.43 10.95
N ILE A 54 -3.28 -1.28 10.41
CA ILE A 54 -2.19 -1.92 11.15
C ILE A 54 -1.26 -0.86 11.76
N VAL A 55 -0.88 0.18 11.00
CA VAL A 55 -0.01 1.23 11.56
C VAL A 55 -0.70 1.99 12.68
N VAL A 56 -1.98 2.33 12.52
CA VAL A 56 -2.76 3.02 13.56
C VAL A 56 -2.85 2.19 14.83
N LEU A 57 -3.10 0.88 14.73
CA LEU A 57 -3.17 -0.02 15.88
C LEU A 57 -1.81 -0.20 16.59
N ASN A 58 -0.69 0.03 15.90
CA ASN A 58 0.65 -0.12 16.45
C ASN A 58 1.26 1.18 17.00
N GLY A 59 0.43 2.19 17.32
CA GLY A 59 0.89 3.46 17.90
C GLY A 59 1.11 4.57 16.87
N GLY A 60 0.70 4.36 15.62
CA GLY A 60 0.76 5.37 14.57
C GLY A 60 2.18 5.68 14.10
N TRP A 61 2.32 6.80 13.41
CA TRP A 61 3.63 7.32 13.01
C TRP A 61 4.17 8.22 14.10
N ARG A 62 5.46 8.10 14.43
CA ARG A 62 6.15 9.06 15.29
C ARG A 62 6.07 10.44 14.65
N THR A 63 5.42 11.38 15.33
CA THR A 63 5.27 12.78 14.90
C THR A 63 6.18 13.75 15.65
N GLU A 64 6.89 13.28 16.67
CA GLU A 64 7.82 14.10 17.45
C GLU A 64 9.21 14.04 16.79
N PRO A 65 9.81 15.19 16.41
CA PRO A 65 11.24 15.23 16.18
C PRO A 65 11.93 14.93 17.51
N ASP A 66 12.92 14.04 17.53
CA ASP A 66 13.77 13.85 18.72
C ASP A 66 14.23 15.24 19.17
N GLU A 67 13.79 15.68 20.35
CA GLU A 67 14.40 16.83 21.00
C GLU A 67 15.87 16.47 21.19
N ALA A 68 16.73 17.09 20.38
CA ALA A 68 18.16 17.04 20.56
C ALA A 68 18.49 17.63 21.93
N GLY A 69 18.61 16.75 22.92
CA GLY A 69 19.16 17.02 24.25
C GLY A 69 20.67 16.94 24.24
#